data_AF-A0A1H7WTP5-F1
#
_entry.id   AF-A0A1H7WTP5-F1
#
_cell.length_a   1.000
_cell.length_b   1.000
_cell.length_c   1.000
_cell.angle_alpha   90.00
_cell.angle_beta   90.00
_cell.angle_gamma   90.00
#
_symmetry.space_group_name_H-M   'P 1'
#
loop_
_entity.id
_entity.type
_entity.pdbx_description
1 polymer ?
#
loop_
_entity_poly.entity_id
_entity_poly.type
_entity_poly.pdbx_seq_one_letter_code
_entity_poly.pdbx_strand_id
1 'polypeptide(L)'
;MYLLSRLMNGLFPPKKVERADATILEKKGFFNCIKSIENGSNKITTWALSVVGGTFIIILTSDYLKPEKFEFKLVYLLFIVGWILMGVSIYCAKEITGSTIASELYSDNLESLKEIFKRCNNLYSKQIRYFNLGLLMFGIWLVLFLIWWIFNGYDKL
;
A
#
# COMPACT_ATOMS: atom_id res chain seq x y z
N MET A 1 30.90 -32.21 39.37
CA MET A 1 29.66 -31.53 38.90
C MET A 1 29.46 -31.59 37.38
N TYR A 2 30.53 -31.48 36.57
CA TYR A 2 30.46 -31.56 35.09
C TYR A 2 29.99 -32.92 34.51
N LEU A 3 30.32 -34.04 35.16
CA LEU A 3 29.95 -35.38 34.71
C LEU A 3 28.45 -35.69 34.86
N LEU A 4 27.82 -35.21 35.94
CA LEU A 4 26.37 -35.32 36.16
C LEU A 4 25.57 -34.47 35.17
N SER A 5 26.06 -33.27 34.84
CA SER A 5 25.48 -32.43 33.77
C SER A 5 25.54 -33.11 32.39
N ARG A 6 26.64 -33.81 32.07
CA ARG A 6 26.80 -34.54 30.80
C ARG A 6 25.93 -35.80 30.71
N LEU A 7 25.76 -36.52 31.82
CA LEU A 7 24.88 -37.68 31.92
C LEU A 7 23.39 -37.29 31.84
N MET A 8 22.99 -36.19 32.48
CA MET A 8 21.61 -35.69 32.37
C MET A 8 21.25 -35.19 30.97
N ASN A 9 22.17 -34.54 30.27
CA ASN A 9 21.96 -34.12 28.87
C ASN A 9 21.91 -35.29 27.87
N GLY A 10 22.47 -36.46 28.23
CA GLY A 10 22.38 -37.68 27.42
C GLY A 10 21.10 -38.50 27.67
N LEU A 11 20.56 -38.45 28.89
CA LEU A 11 19.35 -39.21 29.28
C LEU A 11 18.03 -38.50 28.91
N PHE A 12 18.04 -37.17 28.87
CA PHE A 12 16.90 -36.35 28.47
C PHE A 12 17.35 -35.35 27.41
N PRO A 13 17.38 -35.72 26.11
CA PRO A 13 17.74 -34.78 25.07
C PRO A 13 16.74 -33.63 25.08
N PRO A 14 17.16 -32.36 25.30
CA PRO A 14 16.24 -31.26 25.14
C PRO A 14 15.83 -31.12 23.66
N LYS A 15 14.58 -30.72 23.40
CA LYS A 15 14.22 -29.84 22.28
C LYS A 15 14.18 -30.43 20.86
N LYS A 16 13.33 -31.42 20.58
CA LYS A 16 12.79 -31.62 19.20
C LYS A 16 11.35 -31.13 19.05
N VAL A 17 10.48 -31.47 19.99
CA VAL A 17 9.05 -31.05 19.98
C VAL A 17 8.94 -29.54 20.17
N GLU A 18 9.59 -28.97 21.19
CA GLU A 18 9.59 -27.52 21.46
C GLU A 18 10.16 -26.66 20.30
N ARG A 19 11.10 -27.20 19.50
CA ARG A 19 11.62 -26.51 18.29
C ARG A 19 10.66 -26.58 17.11
N ALA A 20 9.94 -27.70 16.95
CA ALA A 20 8.94 -27.83 15.91
C ALA A 20 7.78 -26.86 16.16
N ASP A 21 7.32 -26.74 17.41
CA ASP A 21 6.26 -25.82 17.81
C ASP A 21 6.64 -24.35 17.56
N ALA A 22 7.87 -23.96 17.89
CA ALA A 22 8.39 -22.61 17.62
C ALA A 22 8.41 -22.28 16.12
N THR A 23 8.82 -23.23 15.28
CA THR A 23 8.89 -23.05 13.82
C THR A 23 7.48 -22.92 13.20
N ILE A 24 6.51 -23.70 13.70
CA ILE A 24 5.11 -23.62 13.26
C ILE A 24 4.50 -22.26 13.64
N LEU A 25 4.76 -21.78 14.86
CA LEU A 25 4.32 -20.47 15.32
C LEU A 25 4.91 -19.34 14.48
N GLU A 26 6.20 -19.42 14.15
CA GLU A 26 6.89 -18.44 13.31
C GLU A 26 6.30 -18.39 11.89
N LYS A 27 6.07 -19.54 11.25
CA LYS A 27 5.41 -19.61 9.93
C LYS A 27 4.03 -18.96 9.94
N LYS A 28 3.21 -19.29 10.94
CA LYS A 28 1.88 -18.67 11.14
C LYS A 28 1.98 -17.16 11.32
N GLY A 29 3.00 -16.70 12.06
CA GLY A 29 3.28 -15.27 12.23
C GLY A 29 3.52 -14.56 10.89
N PHE A 30 4.43 -15.07 10.06
CA PHE A 30 4.70 -14.49 8.73
C PHE A 30 3.47 -14.50 7.83
N PHE A 31 2.76 -15.61 7.78
CA PHE A 31 1.55 -15.75 6.97
C PHE A 31 0.48 -14.71 7.37
N ASN A 32 0.23 -14.56 8.67
CA ASN A 32 -0.72 -13.58 9.19
C ASN A 32 -0.29 -12.14 8.87
N CYS A 33 1.00 -11.83 8.98
CA CYS A 33 1.54 -10.53 8.62
C CYS A 33 1.34 -10.22 7.13
N ILE A 34 1.62 -11.20 6.24
CA ILE A 34 1.40 -11.06 4.79
C ILE A 34 -0.09 -10.77 4.51
N LYS A 35 -1.01 -11.51 5.12
CA LYS A 35 -2.46 -11.28 4.99
C LYS A 35 -2.90 -9.92 5.53
N SER A 36 -2.30 -9.46 6.62
CA SER A 36 -2.56 -8.11 7.15
C SER A 36 -2.10 -7.02 6.17
N ILE A 37 -0.95 -7.21 5.51
CA ILE A 37 -0.45 -6.30 4.48
C ILE A 37 -1.41 -6.28 3.27
N GLU A 38 -1.84 -7.45 2.79
CA GLU A 38 -2.83 -7.55 1.70
C GLU A 38 -4.12 -6.79 2.03
N ASN A 39 -4.68 -7.01 3.21
CA ASN A 39 -5.89 -6.32 3.66
C ASN A 39 -5.70 -4.79 3.74
N GLY A 40 -4.55 -4.33 4.23
CA GLY A 40 -4.20 -2.91 4.25
C GLY A 40 -4.06 -2.33 2.84
N SER A 41 -3.41 -3.07 1.95
CA SER A 41 -3.23 -2.72 0.53
C SER A 41 -4.57 -2.56 -0.19
N ASN A 42 -5.51 -3.49 0.02
CA ASN A 42 -6.83 -3.44 -0.59
C ASN A 42 -7.62 -2.18 -0.19
N LYS A 43 -7.53 -1.76 1.08
CA LYS A 43 -8.15 -0.51 1.55
C LYS A 43 -7.58 0.71 0.83
N ILE A 44 -6.25 0.78 0.67
CA ILE A 44 -5.60 1.87 -0.06
C ILE A 44 -6.05 1.88 -1.52
N THR A 45 -6.15 0.72 -2.16
CA THR A 45 -6.66 0.59 -3.53
C THR A 45 -8.10 1.11 -3.64
N THR A 46 -8.99 0.75 -2.70
CA THR A 46 -10.36 1.27 -2.67
C THR A 46 -10.37 2.80 -2.57
N TRP A 47 -9.59 3.38 -1.65
CA TRP A 47 -9.50 4.84 -1.52
C TRP A 47 -8.92 5.51 -2.76
N ALA A 48 -7.88 4.92 -3.37
CA ALA A 48 -7.29 5.42 -4.60
C ALA A 48 -8.34 5.46 -5.73
N LEU A 49 -9.13 4.39 -5.90
CA LEU A 49 -10.21 4.33 -6.88
C LEU A 49 -11.33 5.34 -6.58
N SER A 50 -11.69 5.55 -5.31
CA SER A 50 -12.66 6.58 -4.92
C SER A 50 -12.18 7.99 -5.29
N VAL A 51 -10.90 8.30 -5.04
CA VAL A 51 -10.31 9.59 -5.42
C VAL A 51 -10.34 9.73 -6.94
N VAL A 52 -9.87 8.73 -7.69
CA VAL A 52 -9.89 8.75 -9.16
C VAL A 52 -11.32 8.94 -9.69
N GLY A 53 -12.29 8.18 -9.19
CA GLY A 53 -13.70 8.31 -9.57
C GLY A 53 -14.28 9.69 -9.27
N GLY A 54 -14.00 10.23 -8.08
CA GLY A 54 -14.42 11.59 -7.70
C GLY A 54 -13.82 12.65 -8.62
N THR A 55 -12.54 12.52 -8.98
CA THR A 55 -11.89 13.44 -9.92
C THR A 55 -12.48 13.38 -11.32
N PHE A 56 -12.88 12.19 -11.81
CA PHE A 56 -13.57 12.07 -13.10
C PHE A 56 -14.93 12.76 -13.09
N ILE A 57 -15.72 12.58 -12.02
CA ILE A 57 -17.03 13.25 -11.89
C ILE A 57 -16.85 14.77 -11.97
N ILE A 58 -15.88 15.32 -11.23
CA ILE A 58 -15.60 16.77 -11.25
C ILE A 58 -15.26 17.24 -12.67
N ILE A 59 -14.41 16.51 -13.39
CA ILE A 59 -14.02 16.89 -14.76
C ILE A 59 -15.23 16.80 -15.71
N LEU A 60 -16.06 15.78 -15.61
CA LEU A 60 -17.21 15.57 -16.50
C LEU A 60 -18.37 16.54 -16.25
N THR A 61 -18.62 16.94 -15.00
CA THR A 61 -19.69 17.89 -14.65
C THR A 61 -19.30 19.35 -14.91
N SER A 62 -18.02 19.61 -15.18
CA SER A 62 -17.45 20.97 -15.21
C SER A 62 -17.71 21.77 -16.49
N ASP A 63 -18.83 21.57 -17.19
CA ASP A 63 -19.22 22.36 -18.37
C ASP A 63 -19.22 23.89 -18.13
N TYR A 64 -19.34 24.32 -16.86
CA TYR A 64 -19.27 25.72 -16.42
C TYR A 64 -17.86 26.25 -16.06
N LEU A 65 -16.81 25.41 -16.05
CA LEU A 65 -15.50 25.72 -15.46
C LEU A 65 -14.35 25.59 -16.46
N LYS A 66 -14.57 26.04 -17.71
CA LYS A 66 -13.49 26.14 -18.69
C LYS A 66 -12.81 27.50 -18.53
N PRO A 67 -11.62 27.59 -17.92
CA PRO A 67 -10.90 28.85 -17.88
C PRO A 67 -10.49 29.26 -19.30
N GLU A 68 -10.85 30.47 -19.71
CA GLU A 68 -10.47 31.05 -21.00
C GLU A 68 -8.96 31.33 -21.07
N LYS A 69 -8.35 31.65 -19.92
CA LYS A 69 -6.92 31.95 -19.79
C LYS A 69 -6.06 30.69 -19.76
N PHE A 70 -5.02 30.65 -20.60
CA PHE A 70 -4.12 29.50 -20.80
C PHE A 70 -3.39 29.07 -19.52
N GLU A 71 -3.05 30.01 -18.65
CA GLU A 71 -2.32 29.77 -17.40
C GLU A 71 -3.05 28.80 -16.45
N PHE A 72 -4.38 28.87 -16.40
CA PHE A 72 -5.19 28.00 -15.54
C PHE A 72 -5.39 26.59 -16.12
N LYS A 73 -5.08 26.38 -17.41
CA LYS A 73 -5.10 25.04 -18.02
C LYS A 73 -3.93 24.18 -17.51
N LEU A 74 -2.82 24.81 -17.12
CA LEU A 74 -1.65 24.11 -16.57
C LEU A 74 -1.96 23.48 -15.20
N VAL A 75 -2.86 24.07 -14.43
CA VAL A 75 -3.30 23.50 -13.14
C VAL A 75 -3.94 22.13 -13.36
N TYR A 76 -4.64 21.90 -14.47
CA TYR A 76 -5.21 20.59 -14.79
C TYR A 76 -4.18 19.51 -15.10
N LEU A 77 -2.92 19.86 -15.42
CA LEU A 77 -1.86 18.86 -15.60
C LEU A 77 -1.52 18.13 -14.28
N LEU A 78 -1.80 18.74 -13.12
CA LEU A 78 -1.65 18.09 -11.81
C LEU A 78 -2.57 16.87 -11.67
N PHE A 79 -3.72 16.82 -12.36
CA PHE A 79 -4.57 15.63 -12.37
C PHE A 79 -3.85 14.44 -12.96
N ILE A 80 -3.19 14.64 -14.10
CA ILE A 80 -2.48 13.57 -14.81
C ILE A 80 -1.36 13.03 -13.93
N VAL A 81 -0.59 13.91 -13.29
CA VAL A 81 0.47 13.51 -12.35
C VAL A 81 -0.12 12.73 -11.17
N GLY A 82 -1.21 13.22 -10.57
CA GLY A 82 -1.91 12.55 -9.48
C GLY A 82 -2.43 11.16 -9.88
N TRP A 83 -3.00 11.01 -11.08
CA TRP A 83 -3.48 9.73 -11.60
C TRP A 83 -2.35 8.75 -11.87
N ILE A 84 -1.22 9.20 -12.44
CA ILE A 84 -0.05 8.33 -12.64
C ILE A 84 0.42 7.78 -11.28
N LEU A 85 0.54 8.64 -10.27
CA LEU A 85 0.95 8.22 -8.92
C LEU A 85 -0.05 7.23 -8.29
N MET A 86 -1.36 7.48 -8.44
CA MET A 86 -2.39 6.53 -8.00
C MET A 86 -2.32 5.20 -8.76
N GLY A 87 -2.08 5.23 -10.07
CA GLY A 87 -1.92 4.03 -10.89
C GLY A 87 -0.72 3.19 -10.46
N VAL A 88 0.42 3.83 -10.16
CA VAL A 88 1.61 3.14 -9.62
C VAL A 88 1.33 2.54 -8.24
N SER A 89 0.58 3.22 -7.38
CA SER A 89 0.13 2.67 -6.10
C SER A 89 -0.74 1.42 -6.29
N ILE A 90 -1.75 1.47 -7.17
CA ILE A 90 -2.61 0.32 -7.49
C ILE A 90 -1.81 -0.84 -8.10
N TYR A 91 -0.81 -0.56 -8.93
CA TYR A 91 0.08 -1.58 -9.47
C TYR A 91 0.86 -2.31 -8.36
N CYS A 92 1.35 -1.59 -7.34
CA CYS A 92 1.97 -2.20 -6.17
C CYS A 92 0.99 -3.12 -5.42
N ALA A 93 -0.29 -2.75 -5.34
CA ALA A 93 -1.34 -3.59 -4.74
C ALA A 93 -1.48 -4.94 -5.44
N LYS A 94 -1.50 -4.93 -6.78
CA LYS A 94 -1.55 -6.15 -7.60
C LYS A 94 -0.38 -7.09 -7.30
N GLU A 95 0.83 -6.54 -7.18
CA GLU A 95 2.03 -7.32 -6.84
C GLU A 95 1.97 -7.90 -5.42
N ILE A 96 1.37 -7.18 -4.46
CA ILE A 96 1.13 -7.68 -3.09
C ILE A 96 0.14 -8.85 -3.11
N THR A 97 -0.95 -8.76 -3.85
CA THR A 97 -1.91 -9.86 -4.02
C THR A 97 -1.23 -11.09 -4.61
N GLY A 98 -0.43 -10.93 -5.67
CA GLY A 98 0.34 -12.04 -6.24
C GLY A 98 1.33 -12.68 -5.25
N SER A 99 2.02 -11.85 -4.47
CA SER A 99 2.93 -12.33 -3.42
C SER A 99 2.19 -13.04 -2.28
N THR A 100 0.97 -12.60 -1.98
CA THR A 100 0.13 -13.23 -0.94
C THR A 100 -0.40 -14.58 -1.39
N ILE A 101 -0.83 -14.72 -2.65
CA ILE A 101 -1.17 -16.02 -3.24
C ILE A 101 0.06 -16.95 -3.22
N ALA A 102 1.25 -16.45 -3.55
CA ALA A 102 2.47 -17.24 -3.43
C ALA A 102 2.74 -17.70 -1.99
N SER A 103 2.40 -16.90 -0.98
CA SER A 103 2.56 -17.29 0.44
C SER A 103 1.69 -18.48 0.84
N GLU A 104 0.53 -18.66 0.20
CA GLU A 104 -0.34 -19.81 0.42
C GLU A 104 0.29 -21.10 -0.15
N LEU A 105 0.88 -21.00 -1.35
CA LEU A 105 1.56 -22.11 -2.02
C LEU A 105 2.84 -22.55 -1.30
N TYR A 106 3.58 -21.61 -0.71
CA TYR A 106 4.83 -21.88 0.01
C TYR A 106 4.68 -21.85 1.53
N SER A 107 3.47 -22.09 2.06
CA SER A 107 3.16 -22.02 3.49
C SER A 107 4.01 -22.94 4.38
N ASP A 108 4.53 -24.04 3.82
CA ASP A 108 5.41 -24.97 4.52
C ASP A 108 6.89 -24.56 4.56
N ASN A 109 7.31 -23.60 3.72
CA ASN A 109 8.70 -23.16 3.64
C ASN A 109 8.88 -21.81 4.36
N LEU A 110 9.54 -21.86 5.53
CA LEU A 110 9.79 -20.67 6.35
C LEU A 110 10.68 -19.63 5.64
N GLU A 111 11.66 -20.08 4.86
CA GLU A 111 12.60 -19.19 4.17
C GLU A 111 11.89 -18.44 3.04
N SER A 112 11.07 -19.16 2.26
CA SER A 112 10.20 -18.55 1.25
C SER A 112 9.21 -17.57 1.85
N LEU A 113 8.58 -17.90 2.99
CA LEU A 113 7.68 -16.98 3.69
C LEU A 113 8.37 -15.70 4.15
N LYS A 114 9.61 -15.79 4.66
CA LYS A 114 10.42 -14.63 5.05
C LYS A 114 10.71 -13.72 3.85
N GLU A 115 11.07 -14.31 2.72
CA GLU A 115 11.34 -13.56 1.49
C GLU A 115 10.08 -12.88 0.96
N ILE A 116 8.96 -13.61 0.91
CA ILE A 116 7.66 -13.09 0.48
C ILE A 116 7.21 -11.94 1.39
N PHE A 117 7.32 -12.11 2.71
CA PHE A 117 7.02 -11.06 3.68
C PHE A 117 7.84 -9.79 3.43
N LYS A 118 9.16 -9.93 3.24
CA LYS A 118 10.04 -8.80 2.93
C LYS A 118 9.64 -8.08 1.64
N ARG A 119 9.27 -8.85 0.60
CA ARG A 119 8.77 -8.31 -0.67
C ARG A 119 7.45 -7.56 -0.48
N CYS A 120 6.46 -8.18 0.19
CA CYS A 120 5.17 -7.56 0.49
C CYS A 120 5.34 -6.25 1.27
N ASN A 121 6.17 -6.24 2.31
CA ASN A 121 6.40 -5.05 3.12
C ASN A 121 7.03 -3.90 2.32
N ASN A 122 8.01 -4.22 1.45
CA ASN A 122 8.62 -3.22 0.57
C ASN A 122 7.61 -2.66 -0.46
N LEU A 123 6.81 -3.52 -1.08
CA LEU A 123 5.76 -3.10 -2.01
C LEU A 123 4.69 -2.26 -1.32
N TYR A 124 4.29 -2.62 -0.10
CA TYR A 124 3.30 -1.89 0.68
C TYR A 124 3.79 -0.50 1.07
N SER A 125 5.05 -0.37 1.49
CA SER A 125 5.68 0.92 1.75
C SER A 125 5.71 1.80 0.50
N LYS A 126 6.04 1.23 -0.66
CA LYS A 126 5.98 1.94 -1.95
C LYS A 126 4.55 2.37 -2.29
N GLN A 127 3.56 1.49 -2.13
CA GLN A 127 2.14 1.78 -2.37
C GLN A 127 1.69 3.00 -1.53
N ILE A 128 1.95 3.00 -0.23
CA ILE A 128 1.62 4.12 0.66
C ILE A 128 2.30 5.40 0.19
N ARG A 129 3.59 5.34 -0.16
CA ARG A 129 4.34 6.51 -0.64
C ARG A 129 3.71 7.11 -1.90
N TYR A 130 3.41 6.29 -2.90
CA TYR A 130 2.80 6.76 -4.15
C TYR A 130 1.37 7.25 -3.95
N PHE A 131 0.58 6.57 -3.12
CA PHE A 131 -0.76 7.02 -2.73
C PHE A 131 -0.71 8.41 -2.08
N ASN A 132 0.16 8.61 -1.10
CA ASN A 132 0.31 9.89 -0.40
C ASN A 132 0.81 11.01 -1.32
N LEU A 133 1.77 10.71 -2.20
CA LEU A 133 2.22 11.66 -3.23
C LEU A 133 1.07 12.03 -4.18
N GLY A 134 0.25 11.06 -4.59
CA GLY A 134 -0.94 11.32 -5.42
C GLY A 134 -1.96 12.21 -4.71
N LEU A 135 -2.27 11.92 -3.44
CA LEU A 135 -3.15 12.75 -2.61
C LEU A 135 -2.62 14.18 -2.47
N LEU A 136 -1.32 14.34 -2.27
CA LEU A 136 -0.69 15.65 -2.17
C LEU A 136 -0.85 16.46 -3.46
N MET A 137 -0.70 15.83 -4.63
CA MET A 137 -0.92 16.47 -5.93
C MET A 137 -2.38 16.93 -6.10
N PHE A 138 -3.36 16.09 -5.74
CA PHE A 138 -4.76 16.49 -5.75
C PHE A 138 -5.09 17.57 -4.72
N GLY A 139 -4.44 17.56 -3.55
CA GLY A 139 -4.58 18.59 -2.53
C GLY A 139 -4.07 19.95 -3.02
N ILE A 140 -2.87 20.00 -3.61
CA ILE A 140 -2.32 21.22 -4.21
C ILE A 140 -3.25 21.73 -5.31
N TRP A 141 -3.69 20.83 -6.18
CA TRP A 141 -4.64 21.16 -7.25
C TRP A 141 -5.92 21.80 -6.69
N LEU A 142 -6.52 21.19 -5.67
CA LEU A 142 -7.76 21.67 -5.07
C LEU A 142 -7.61 23.06 -4.43
N VAL A 143 -6.48 23.33 -3.77
CA VAL A 143 -6.18 24.66 -3.21
C VAL A 143 -6.04 25.70 -4.31
N LEU A 144 -5.28 25.41 -5.38
CA LEU A 144 -5.14 26.32 -6.52
C LEU A 144 -6.48 26.60 -7.20
N PHE A 145 -7.30 25.56 -7.36
CA PHE A 145 -8.64 25.68 -7.92
C PHE A 145 -9.55 26.55 -7.05
N LEU A 146 -9.55 26.36 -5.72
CA LEU A 146 -10.36 27.18 -4.80
C LEU A 146 -9.92 28.64 -4.80
N ILE A 147 -8.61 28.90 -4.80
CA ILE A 147 -8.07 30.26 -4.91
C ILE A 147 -8.58 30.92 -6.19
N TRP A 148 -8.43 30.26 -7.34
CA TRP A 148 -8.93 30.77 -8.60
C TRP A 148 -10.43 31.04 -8.57
N TRP A 149 -11.22 30.09 -8.05
CA TRP A 149 -12.66 30.23 -7.95
C TRP A 149 -13.05 31.46 -7.11
N ILE A 150 -12.45 31.64 -5.94
CA ILE A 150 -12.77 32.75 -5.04
C ILE A 150 -12.48 34.08 -5.71
N PHE A 151 -11.34 34.24 -6.38
CA PHE A 151 -10.97 35.52 -6.98
C PHE A 151 -11.69 35.81 -8.31
N ASN A 152 -12.01 34.79 -9.10
CA ASN A 152 -12.66 34.97 -10.41
C ASN A 152 -14.20 34.86 -10.34
N GLY A 153 -14.74 34.39 -9.22
CA GLY A 153 -16.18 34.27 -8.97
C GLY A 153 -16.87 35.59 -8.62
N TYR A 154 -16.12 36.62 -8.22
CA TYR A 154 -16.69 37.94 -7.87
C TYR A 154 -17.12 38.78 -9.08
N ASP A 155 -16.63 38.51 -10.29
CA ASP A 155 -16.97 39.30 -11.48
C ASP A 155 -18.38 38.99 -12.05
N LYS A 156 -19.17 38.14 -11.37
CA LYS A 156 -20.51 37.70 -11.82
C LYS A 156 -21.63 37.91 -10.78
N LEU A 157 -21.40 38.68 -9.72
CA LEU A 157 -22.44 39.16 -8.78
C LEU A 157 -22.66 40.65 -8.97
#